data_AF-A0A183K785-F1
#
_entry.id   AF-A0A183K785-F1
#
_cell.length_a   1.000
_cell.length_b   1.000
_cell.length_c   1.000
_cell.angle_alpha   90.00
_cell.angle_beta   90.00
_cell.angle_gamma   90.00
#
_symmetry.space_group_name_H-M   'P 1'
#
loop_
_entity.id
_entity.type
_entity.pdbx_description
1 polymer ?
#
loop_
_entity_poly.entity_id
_entity_poly.type
_entity_poly.pdbx_seq_one_letter_code
_entity_poly.pdbx_strand_id
1 'polypeptide(L)'
;MKSNIKADRQKYVEELATTAEKAAREGNMKQLYNTTKKLTGKYSKPERPVKDREGKSTTEIEEQKKNWVEHFEELLNRLAPLNPPDIEAAHTDLPIDVTSLTTE
;
A
#
# COMPACT_ATOMS: atom_id res chain seq x y z
N MET A 1 -29.34 -3.15 -24.30
CA MET A 1 -28.57 -2.25 -23.41
C MET A 1 -27.34 -2.90 -22.76
N LYS A 2 -27.39 -4.18 -22.34
CA LYS A 2 -26.24 -4.88 -21.71
C LYS A 2 -25.02 -5.10 -22.61
N SER A 3 -25.18 -5.11 -23.94
CA SER A 3 -24.09 -5.34 -24.90
C SER A 3 -23.10 -4.16 -24.98
N ASN A 4 -23.57 -2.91 -24.87
CA ASN A 4 -22.71 -1.72 -24.96
C ASN A 4 -21.73 -1.63 -23.78
N ILE A 5 -22.14 -2.05 -22.58
CA ILE A 5 -21.28 -2.05 -21.38
C ILE A 5 -20.08 -2.99 -21.56
N LYS A 6 -20.29 -4.14 -22.21
CA LYS A 6 -19.20 -5.09 -22.50
C LYS A 6 -18.23 -4.51 -23.52
N ALA A 7 -18.76 -3.88 -24.57
CA ALA A 7 -17.96 -3.27 -25.63
C ALA A 7 -17.12 -2.10 -25.10
N ASP A 8 -17.73 -1.21 -24.30
CA ASP A 8 -17.05 -0.07 -23.69
C ASP A 8 -15.90 -0.51 -22.76
N ARG A 9 -16.17 -1.53 -21.93
CA ARG A 9 -15.13 -2.13 -21.07
C ARG A 9 -13.98 -2.72 -21.88
N GLN A 10 -14.28 -3.39 -22.99
CA GLN A 10 -13.27 -4.01 -23.85
C GLN A 10 -12.40 -2.93 -24.51
N LYS A 11 -13.03 -1.86 -25.00
CA LYS A 11 -12.33 -0.69 -25.56
C LYS A 11 -11.40 -0.03 -24.53
N TYR A 12 -11.87 0.17 -23.29
CA TYR A 12 -11.06 0.73 -22.22
C TYR A 12 -9.82 -0.13 -21.90
N VAL A 13 -9.97 -1.45 -21.86
CA VAL A 13 -8.85 -2.38 -21.62
C VAL A 13 -7.84 -2.32 -22.76
N GLU A 14 -8.31 -2.23 -24.00
CA GLU A 14 -7.47 -2.16 -25.20
C GLU A 14 -6.66 -0.85 -25.28
N GLU A 15 -7.27 0.28 -24.91
CA GLU A 15 -6.56 1.58 -24.79
C GLU A 15 -5.46 1.54 -23.72
N LEU A 16 -5.72 0.91 -22.57
CA LEU A 16 -4.72 0.73 -21.51
C LEU A 16 -3.57 -0.19 -21.96
N ALA A 17 -3.87 -1.28 -22.67
CA ALA A 17 -2.84 -2.19 -23.20
C ALA A 17 -1.92 -1.47 -24.20
N THR A 18 -2.51 -0.71 -25.11
CA THR A 18 -1.76 0.10 -26.10
C THR A 18 -0.85 1.13 -25.39
N THR A 19 -1.35 1.75 -24.33
CA THR A 19 -0.59 2.73 -23.53
C THR A 19 0.57 2.08 -22.79
N ALA A 20 0.39 0.86 -22.26
CA ALA A 20 1.44 0.09 -21.61
C ALA A 20 2.55 -0.28 -22.60
N GLU A 21 2.19 -0.76 -23.79
CA GLU A 21 3.15 -1.11 -24.84
C GLU A 21 4.00 0.09 -25.27
N LYS A 22 3.36 1.26 -25.48
CA LYS A 22 4.08 2.50 -25.79
C LYS A 22 5.05 2.89 -24.68
N ALA A 23 4.63 2.83 -23.41
CA ALA A 23 5.49 3.14 -22.27
C ALA A 23 6.70 2.20 -22.17
N ALA A 24 6.52 0.91 -22.48
CA ALA A 24 7.61 -0.05 -22.52
C ALA A 24 8.63 0.28 -23.62
N ARG A 25 8.14 0.64 -24.82
CA ARG A 25 8.99 1.06 -25.96
C ARG A 25 9.77 2.34 -25.67
N GLU A 26 9.18 3.28 -24.95
CA GLU A 26 9.79 4.56 -24.56
C GLU A 26 10.67 4.45 -23.30
N GLY A 27 10.75 3.28 -22.66
CA GLY A 27 11.50 3.09 -21.42
C GLY A 27 10.89 3.78 -20.19
N ASN A 28 9.64 4.25 -20.28
CA ASN A 28 8.94 4.91 -19.17
C ASN A 28 8.36 3.87 -18.20
N MET A 29 9.24 3.31 -17.36
CA MET A 29 8.90 2.26 -16.40
C MET A 29 7.83 2.69 -15.39
N LYS A 30 7.80 3.97 -14.98
CA LYS A 30 6.79 4.50 -14.06
C LYS A 30 5.39 4.43 -14.67
N GLN A 31 5.24 4.82 -15.93
CA GLN A 31 3.97 4.75 -16.65
C GLN A 31 3.57 3.29 -16.92
N LEU A 32 4.53 2.45 -17.33
CA LEU A 32 4.30 1.01 -17.53
C LEU A 32 3.75 0.34 -16.27
N TYR A 33 4.37 0.57 -15.12
CA TYR A 33 3.94 0.03 -13.83
C TYR A 33 2.53 0.49 -13.45
N ASN A 34 2.25 1.79 -13.55
CA ASN A 34 0.95 2.35 -13.19
C ASN A 34 -0.19 1.83 -14.09
N THR A 35 0.05 1.73 -15.39
CA THR A 35 -0.93 1.19 -16.36
C THR A 35 -1.15 -0.30 -16.15
N THR A 36 -0.07 -1.05 -15.91
CA THR A 36 -0.15 -2.48 -15.59
C THR A 36 -0.92 -2.70 -14.29
N LYS A 37 -0.67 -1.90 -13.24
CA LYS A 37 -1.41 -1.95 -11.97
C LYS A 37 -2.91 -1.67 -12.15
N LYS A 38 -3.28 -0.77 -13.08
CA LYS A 38 -4.69 -0.54 -13.44
C LYS A 38 -5.31 -1.73 -14.18
N LEU A 39 -4.55 -2.39 -15.07
CA LEU A 39 -4.99 -3.60 -15.78
C LEU A 39 -5.10 -4.84 -14.88
N THR A 40 -4.12 -5.04 -13.98
CA THR A 40 -4.10 -6.15 -13.02
C THR A 40 -4.93 -5.89 -11.76
N GLY A 41 -5.47 -4.68 -11.61
CA GLY A 41 -6.45 -4.29 -10.59
C GLY A 41 -7.77 -5.05 -10.72
N LYS A 42 -7.71 -6.38 -10.63
CA LYS A 42 -8.84 -7.22 -10.25
C LYS A 42 -9.27 -6.75 -8.86
N TYR A 43 -10.42 -6.07 -8.80
CA TYR A 43 -11.22 -5.86 -7.60
C TYR A 43 -10.39 -5.80 -6.31
N SER A 44 -9.74 -4.67 -6.03
CA SER A 44 -9.64 -4.31 -4.61
C SER A 44 -11.08 -4.23 -4.17
N LYS A 45 -11.53 -5.18 -3.34
CA LYS A 45 -12.83 -5.11 -2.69
C LYS A 45 -12.99 -3.64 -2.25
N PRO A 46 -14.12 -2.95 -2.53
CA PRO A 46 -14.39 -1.77 -1.72
C PRO A 46 -14.24 -2.25 -0.29
N GLU A 47 -13.36 -1.58 0.46
CA GLU A 47 -13.27 -1.74 1.91
C GLU A 47 -14.71 -1.83 2.40
N ARG A 48 -15.08 -3.00 2.95
CA ARG A 48 -16.50 -3.32 3.20
C ARG A 48 -17.01 -2.20 4.10
N PRO A 49 -17.97 -1.35 3.67
CA PRO A 49 -18.53 -0.35 4.55
C PRO A 49 -19.22 -1.10 5.67
N VAL A 50 -18.89 -0.78 6.93
CA VAL A 50 -19.63 -1.31 8.06
C VAL A 50 -20.98 -0.62 8.02
N LYS A 51 -22.04 -1.40 7.84
CA LYS A 51 -23.40 -0.85 7.85
C LYS A 51 -23.83 -0.63 9.28
N ASP A 52 -24.46 0.50 9.55
CA ASP A 52 -25.26 0.70 10.76
C ASP A 52 -26.51 -0.20 10.75
N ARG A 53 -27.27 -0.20 11.84
CA ARG A 53 -28.47 -1.05 12.00
C ARG A 53 -29.58 -0.70 11.02
N GLU A 54 -29.53 0.50 10.45
CA GLU A 54 -30.47 1.07 9.49
C GLU A 54 -30.04 0.85 8.02
N GLY A 55 -28.86 0.25 7.79
CA GLY A 55 -28.35 -0.11 6.46
C GLY A 55 -27.77 1.05 5.65
N LYS A 56 -27.51 2.20 6.26
CA LYS A 56 -27.01 3.42 5.61
C LYS A 56 -25.47 3.44 5.62
N SER A 57 -24.87 3.62 4.45
CA SER A 57 -23.40 3.60 4.27
C SER A 57 -22.82 5.00 4.06
N THR A 58 -23.17 6.00 4.88
CA THR A 58 -22.94 7.41 4.49
C THR A 58 -22.45 8.39 5.55
N THR A 59 -21.82 7.93 6.63
CA THR A 59 -21.10 8.83 7.57
C THR A 59 -19.76 8.28 8.03
N GLU A 60 -19.53 6.97 7.91
CA GLU A 60 -18.32 6.31 8.41
C GLU A 60 -17.03 6.81 7.74
N ILE A 61 -17.03 7.18 6.45
CA ILE A 61 -15.81 7.64 5.77
C ILE A 61 -15.37 9.02 6.25
N GLU A 62 -16.30 9.96 6.44
CA GLU A 62 -15.98 11.29 6.97
C GLU A 62 -15.59 11.21 8.44
N GLU A 63 -16.28 10.37 9.21
CA GLU A 63 -16.00 10.14 10.62
C GLU A 63 -14.68 9.37 10.84
N GLN A 64 -14.39 8.35 10.03
CA GLN A 64 -13.08 7.68 10.01
C GLN A 64 -11.98 8.65 9.63
N LYS A 65 -12.18 9.50 8.62
CA LYS A 65 -11.19 10.53 8.27
C LYS A 65 -10.93 11.48 9.43
N LYS A 66 -11.98 11.91 10.14
CA LYS A 66 -11.83 12.75 11.34
C LYS A 66 -11.04 12.03 12.43
N ASN A 67 -11.36 10.78 12.71
CA ASN A 67 -10.65 9.97 13.70
C ASN A 67 -9.19 9.70 13.30
N TRP A 68 -8.90 9.49 12.01
CA TRP A 68 -7.55 9.37 11.49
C TRP A 68 -6.76 10.67 11.65
N VAL A 69 -7.37 11.82 11.35
CA VAL A 69 -6.74 13.14 11.53
C VAL A 69 -6.40 13.38 12.99
N GLU A 70 -7.34 13.13 13.91
CA GLU A 70 -7.12 13.30 15.36
C GLU A 70 -6.00 12.40 15.89
N HIS A 71 -6.00 11.12 15.51
CA HIS A 71 -4.97 10.18 15.94
C HIS A 71 -3.58 10.53 15.38
N PHE A 72 -3.50 10.95 14.11
CA PHE A 72 -2.23 11.35 13.51
C PHE A 72 -1.76 12.73 14.00
N GLU A 73 -2.66 13.66 14.31
CA GLU A 73 -2.28 14.92 14.95
C GLU A 73 -1.67 14.67 16.34
N GLU A 74 -2.26 13.80 17.16
CA GLU A 74 -1.68 13.44 18.45
C GLU A 74 -0.28 12.81 18.27
N LEU A 75 -0.15 11.88 17.33
CA LEU A 75 1.09 11.13 17.12
C LEU A 75 2.21 11.98 16.50
N LEU A 76 1.90 12.89 15.59
CA LEU A 76 2.87 13.74 14.89
C LEU A 76 3.20 15.03 15.63
N ASN A 77 2.30 15.52 16.49
CA ASN A 77 2.54 16.69 17.34
C ASN A 77 3.06 16.30 18.74
N ARG A 78 3.11 15.01 19.07
CA ARG A 78 3.79 14.51 20.27
C ARG A 78 5.26 14.94 20.22
N LEU A 79 5.63 15.84 21.12
CA LEU A 79 7.01 16.24 21.34
C LEU A 79 7.89 15.01 21.55
N ALA A 80 9.14 15.10 21.11
CA ALA A 80 10.14 14.06 21.32
C ALA A 80 10.06 13.59 22.78
N PRO A 81 9.87 12.29 23.05
CA PRO A 81 9.81 11.80 24.42
C PRO A 81 11.05 12.29 25.17
N LEU A 82 10.84 13.01 26.29
CA LEU A 82 11.91 13.61 27.08
C LEU A 82 12.89 12.55 27.61
N ASN A 83 12.39 11.33 27.76
CA ASN A 83 13.18 10.20 28.20
C ASN A 83 13.72 9.48 26.95
N PRO A 84 15.03 9.22 26.89
CA PRO A 84 15.56 8.32 25.88
C PRO A 84 14.84 6.97 26.01
N PRO A 85 14.52 6.29 24.88
CA PRO A 85 13.99 4.94 24.95
C PRO A 85 14.97 4.07 25.73
N ASP A 86 14.45 3.37 26.74
CA ASP A 86 15.22 2.40 27.54
C ASP A 86 15.47 1.16 26.66
N ILE A 87 16.44 1.32 25.75
CA ILE A 87 16.91 0.24 24.89
C ILE A 87 17.97 -0.48 25.72
N GLU A 88 17.55 -1.57 26.35
CA GLU A 88 18.47 -2.52 26.97
C GLU A 88 19.48 -2.95 25.89
N ALA A 89 20.76 -2.62 26.10
CA ALA A 89 21.80 -2.97 25.17
C ALA A 89 21.83 -4.49 25.02
N ALA A 90 21.71 -4.98 23.79
CA ALA A 90 21.85 -6.40 23.51
C ALA A 90 23.17 -6.90 24.13
N HIS A 91 23.08 -7.93 24.97
CA HIS A 91 24.25 -8.55 25.59
C HIS A 91 25.21 -9.02 24.50
N THR A 92 26.25 -8.22 24.29
CA THR A 92 27.36 -8.55 23.42
C THR A 92 28.25 -9.46 24.23
N ASP A 93 27.99 -10.77 24.19
CA ASP A 93 28.97 -11.81 24.55
C ASP A 93 28.43 -13.17 24.10
N LEU A 94 28.32 -13.36 22.78
CA LEU A 94 28.40 -14.70 22.22
C LEU A 94 29.87 -14.95 21.87
N PRO A 95 30.58 -15.85 22.57
CA PRO A 95 31.94 -16.21 22.19
C PRO A 95 31.88 -16.91 20.84
N ILE A 96 32.35 -16.24 19.79
CA ILE A 96 32.60 -16.88 18.52
C ILE A 96 33.87 -17.71 18.72
N ASP A 97 33.72 -19.02 18.96
CA ASP A 97 34.81 -19.98 18.93
C ASP A 97 35.30 -20.12 17.49
N VAL A 98 36.19 -19.23 17.09
CA VAL A 98 36.96 -19.35 15.86
C VAL A 98 38.04 -20.39 16.13
N THR A 99 37.67 -21.66 15.98
CA THR A 99 38.65 -22.73 15.82
C THR A 99 39.52 -22.37 14.63
N SER A 100 40.79 -22.07 14.93
CA SER A 100 41.79 -21.72 13.95
C SER A 100 41.98 -22.92 13.04
N LEU A 101 41.61 -22.77 11.75
CA LEU A 101 41.86 -23.77 10.72
C LEU A 101 43.38 -23.93 10.56
N THR A 102 43.90 -25.00 11.15
CA THR A 102 45.30 -25.43 11.05
C THR A 102 45.70 -25.62 9.60
N THR A 103 46.77 -24.94 9.21
CA THR A 103 47.53 -25.12 7.98
C THR A 103 48.07 -26.54 7.86
N GLU A 104 47.79 -27.21 6.72
CA GLU A 104 48.69 -28.15 6.05
C GLU A 104 48.50 -28.04 4.53
#